data_AF-A0A3S2H689-F1
#
_entry.id   AF-A0A3S2H689-F1
#
_cell.length_a   1.000
_cell.length_b   1.000
_cell.length_c   1.000
_cell.angle_alpha   90.00
_cell.angle_beta   90.00
_cell.angle_gamma   90.00
#
_symmetry.space_group_name_H-M   'P 1'
#
loop_
_entity.id
_entity.type
_entity.pdbx_description
1 polymer ?
#
loop_
_entity_poly.entity_id
_entity_poly.type
_entity_poly.pdbx_seq_one_letter_code
_entity_poly.pdbx_strand_id
1 'polypeptide(L)'
;INVASSGAIRSLSGLSSDAAIETNAATMALTNAGSIVGTAQFAGGATLFANDGNWNGAGGTSDFGGGASRLVNDGTAVGGNSAGVAETTQWTNLFQFTNQGTLTMADAGAGDVIRQTGGNAAFATGSIMAIDINTAGQADRFSTSGTATITGATLTVNAAGGIAVPGTRYTVLTADAGLTGQFAALTGVVNTAFLRLVDTYDTNNAYLDILKYRNFTDAALTRNQIATAGGLESLPTSGSLYNVILNLATDVQARDAFDQLSGEVYPSAQTSLIEDSRLLRDAATNRIRAAFGIVGASAAPV
;
A
#
# COMPACT_ATOMS: atom_id res chain seq x y z
N ILE A 1 -29.71 28.45 0.01
CA ILE A 1 -29.27 28.61 1.42
C ILE A 1 -27.75 28.54 1.42
N ASN A 2 -27.07 29.28 2.29
CA ASN A 2 -25.62 29.20 2.45
C ASN A 2 -25.31 28.78 3.90
N VAL A 3 -24.56 27.70 4.07
CA VAL A 3 -24.16 27.15 5.37
C VAL A 3 -22.64 27.09 5.41
N ALA A 4 -22.04 27.63 6.46
CA ALA A 4 -20.62 27.47 6.74
C ALA A 4 -20.46 26.81 8.12
N SER A 5 -19.65 25.78 8.20
CA SER A 5 -19.33 25.07 9.43
C SER A 5 -17.83 25.00 9.64
N SER A 6 -17.37 25.43 10.81
CA SER A 6 -16.00 25.21 11.30
C SER A 6 -15.93 24.19 12.43
N GLY A 7 -17.07 23.60 12.81
CA GLY A 7 -17.19 22.64 13.90
C GLY A 7 -17.33 21.20 13.42
N ALA A 8 -17.71 20.30 14.34
CA ALA A 8 -18.04 18.93 14.00
C ALA A 8 -19.54 18.78 13.69
N ILE A 9 -19.86 18.23 12.52
CA ILE A 9 -21.21 17.81 12.13
C ILE A 9 -21.22 16.29 12.04
N ARG A 10 -22.20 15.65 12.66
CA ARG A 10 -22.44 14.22 12.57
C ARG A 10 -23.88 13.87 12.95
N SER A 11 -24.35 12.73 12.49
CA SER A 11 -25.60 12.15 12.96
C SER A 11 -25.49 11.69 14.43
N LEU A 12 -26.63 11.34 15.05
CA LEU A 12 -26.66 10.73 16.39
C LEU A 12 -26.04 9.33 16.42
N SER A 13 -26.11 8.58 15.32
CA SER A 13 -25.48 7.26 15.21
C SER A 13 -23.95 7.38 15.16
N GLY A 14 -23.43 8.51 14.65
CA GLY A 14 -22.00 8.74 14.46
C GLY A 14 -21.39 7.89 13.33
N LEU A 15 -22.21 7.15 12.59
CA LEU A 15 -21.78 6.37 11.44
C LEU A 15 -21.54 7.28 10.23
N SER A 16 -20.47 7.00 9.48
CA SER A 16 -20.12 7.73 8.24
C SER A 16 -21.04 7.42 7.06
N SER A 17 -21.74 6.28 7.11
CA SER A 17 -22.70 5.88 6.10
C SER A 17 -24.08 6.53 6.27
N ASP A 18 -24.40 7.03 7.47
CA ASP A 18 -25.69 7.66 7.78
C ASP A 18 -25.70 9.14 7.38
N ALA A 19 -26.90 9.68 7.11
CA ALA A 19 -27.06 11.09 6.78
C ALA A 19 -26.71 12.00 7.97
N ALA A 20 -25.75 12.90 7.77
CA ALA A 20 -25.39 13.94 8.72
C ALA A 20 -25.99 15.30 8.35
N ILE A 21 -26.25 15.51 7.06
CA ILE A 21 -26.82 16.75 6.54
C ILE A 21 -27.94 16.38 5.58
N GLU A 22 -29.13 16.91 5.82
CA GLU A 22 -30.27 16.78 4.93
C GLU A 22 -30.90 18.14 4.68
N THR A 23 -31.16 18.45 3.41
CA THR A 23 -31.74 19.75 3.04
C THR A 23 -32.70 19.59 1.87
N ASN A 24 -33.88 20.22 2.01
CA ASN A 24 -34.88 20.32 0.95
C ASN A 24 -34.82 21.67 0.21
N ALA A 25 -33.71 22.38 0.32
CA ALA A 25 -33.55 23.69 -0.32
C ALA A 25 -33.39 23.49 -1.84
N ALA A 26 -34.04 24.34 -2.64
CA ALA A 26 -33.93 24.29 -4.10
C ALA A 26 -32.49 24.53 -4.61
N THR A 27 -31.70 25.32 -3.87
CA THR A 27 -30.27 25.57 -4.11
C THR A 27 -29.56 25.71 -2.77
N MET A 28 -28.33 25.19 -2.66
CA MET A 28 -27.54 25.23 -1.43
C MET A 28 -26.04 25.42 -1.72
N ALA A 29 -25.36 26.19 -0.87
CA ALA A 29 -23.91 26.16 -0.75
C ALA A 29 -23.52 25.78 0.68
N LEU A 30 -22.76 24.69 0.83
CA LEU A 30 -22.16 24.22 2.08
C LEU A 30 -20.65 24.41 2.02
N THR A 31 -20.09 25.09 3.02
CA THR A 31 -18.65 25.14 3.27
C THR A 31 -18.33 24.41 4.56
N ASN A 32 -17.55 23.34 4.47
CA ASN A 32 -17.00 22.62 5.61
C ASN A 32 -15.54 23.00 5.83
N ALA A 33 -15.26 23.76 6.89
CA ALA A 33 -13.91 24.04 7.38
C ALA A 33 -13.57 23.23 8.66
N GLY A 34 -14.46 22.33 9.08
CA GLY A 34 -14.33 21.53 10.29
C GLY A 34 -14.29 20.03 9.98
N SER A 35 -15.15 19.26 10.62
CA SER A 35 -15.27 17.82 10.39
C SER A 35 -16.73 17.42 10.16
N ILE A 36 -17.00 16.69 9.08
CA ILE A 36 -18.28 16.05 8.82
C ILE A 36 -18.08 14.54 8.87
N VAL A 37 -18.86 13.85 9.70
CA VAL A 37 -18.97 12.38 9.68
C VAL A 37 -20.40 12.03 9.30
N GLY A 38 -20.57 11.43 8.13
CA GLY A 38 -21.85 11.10 7.54
C GLY A 38 -22.01 11.61 6.11
N THR A 39 -23.09 11.20 5.48
CA THR A 39 -23.46 11.57 4.11
C THR A 39 -24.19 12.90 4.07
N ALA A 40 -24.22 13.51 2.87
CA ALA A 40 -24.94 14.73 2.59
C ALA A 40 -26.08 14.46 1.60
N GLN A 41 -27.30 14.87 1.95
CA GLN A 41 -28.50 14.73 1.13
C GLN A 41 -29.00 16.12 0.72
N PHE A 42 -28.80 16.46 -0.55
CA PHE A 42 -29.24 17.72 -1.13
C PHE A 42 -30.34 17.45 -2.15
N ALA A 43 -31.58 17.86 -1.85
CA ALA A 43 -32.70 17.67 -2.77
C ALA A 43 -32.71 18.69 -3.92
N GLY A 44 -31.98 19.81 -3.79
CA GLY A 44 -31.91 20.87 -4.78
C GLY A 44 -30.85 20.63 -5.85
N GLY A 45 -31.10 21.11 -7.06
CA GLY A 45 -30.09 21.15 -8.12
C GLY A 45 -29.11 22.30 -7.94
N ALA A 46 -27.95 22.20 -8.60
CA ALA A 46 -26.90 23.25 -8.58
C ALA A 46 -26.41 23.58 -7.16
N THR A 47 -26.11 22.53 -6.38
CA THR A 47 -25.51 22.65 -5.06
C THR A 47 -24.01 22.90 -5.16
N LEU A 48 -23.44 23.58 -4.18
CA LEU A 48 -22.00 23.64 -3.98
C LEU A 48 -21.68 23.03 -2.62
N PHE A 49 -20.83 22.01 -2.59
CA PHE A 49 -20.17 21.55 -1.38
C PHE A 49 -18.68 21.83 -1.51
N ALA A 50 -18.21 22.85 -0.78
CA ALA A 50 -16.79 23.13 -0.56
C ALA A 50 -16.34 22.41 0.72
N ASN A 51 -15.47 21.42 0.58
CA ASN A 51 -14.86 20.70 1.69
C ASN A 51 -13.42 21.15 1.89
N ASP A 52 -13.21 22.08 2.81
CA ASP A 52 -11.90 22.60 3.22
C ASP A 52 -11.32 21.84 4.43
N GLY A 53 -12.20 21.13 5.17
CA GLY A 53 -11.88 20.33 6.34
C GLY A 53 -11.87 18.82 6.05
N ASN A 54 -12.28 18.03 7.04
CA ASN A 54 -12.41 16.58 6.89
C ASN A 54 -13.88 16.20 6.62
N TRP A 55 -14.12 15.37 5.62
CA TRP A 55 -15.41 14.77 5.37
C TRP A 55 -15.27 13.25 5.24
N ASN A 56 -15.87 12.52 6.18
CA ASN A 56 -15.96 11.06 6.15
C ASN A 56 -17.40 10.63 5.85
N GLY A 57 -17.62 10.27 4.58
CA GLY A 57 -18.89 9.72 4.08
C GLY A 57 -18.78 8.26 3.67
N ALA A 58 -17.76 7.54 4.16
CA ALA A 58 -17.42 6.20 3.69
C ALA A 58 -18.58 5.21 3.88
N GLY A 59 -18.75 4.31 2.91
CA GLY A 59 -19.80 3.28 2.89
C GLY A 59 -21.22 3.84 2.71
N GLY A 60 -21.38 5.16 2.61
CA GLY A 60 -22.66 5.83 2.48
C GLY A 60 -22.97 6.30 1.06
N THR A 61 -24.21 6.75 0.86
CA THR A 61 -24.64 7.42 -0.38
C THR A 61 -24.93 8.88 -0.08
N SER A 62 -24.26 9.80 -0.77
CA SER A 62 -24.55 11.24 -0.74
C SER A 62 -25.19 11.68 -2.05
N ASP A 63 -26.35 12.31 -1.97
CA ASP A 63 -27.08 12.86 -3.13
C ASP A 63 -26.85 14.37 -3.25
N PHE A 64 -26.37 14.80 -4.42
CA PHE A 64 -26.10 16.21 -4.71
C PHE A 64 -27.23 16.90 -5.50
N GLY A 65 -28.35 16.22 -5.72
CA GLY A 65 -29.58 16.78 -6.29
C GLY A 65 -29.53 17.11 -7.79
N GLY A 66 -28.39 16.88 -8.45
CA GLY A 66 -28.26 17.00 -9.91
C GLY A 66 -28.11 18.43 -10.41
N GLY A 67 -28.33 18.64 -11.72
CA GLY A 67 -28.09 19.93 -12.36
C GLY A 67 -26.61 20.29 -12.33
N ALA A 68 -26.26 21.55 -12.07
CA ALA A 68 -24.87 22.02 -12.05
C ALA A 68 -24.17 21.82 -10.68
N SER A 69 -24.49 20.74 -9.95
CA SER A 69 -23.98 20.50 -8.60
C SER A 69 -22.48 20.18 -8.58
N ARG A 70 -21.77 20.75 -7.62
CA ARG A 70 -20.31 20.71 -7.52
C ARG A 70 -19.85 20.31 -6.12
N LEU A 71 -18.93 19.37 -6.06
CA LEU A 71 -18.14 19.05 -4.89
C LEU A 71 -16.70 19.49 -5.17
N VAL A 72 -16.19 20.40 -4.33
CA VAL A 72 -14.80 20.85 -4.37
C VAL A 72 -14.17 20.41 -3.06
N ASN A 73 -13.15 19.56 -3.15
CA ASN A 73 -12.41 19.05 -2.00
C ASN A 73 -11.04 19.72 -1.92
N ASP A 74 -10.88 20.67 -1.01
CA ASP A 74 -9.61 21.32 -0.66
C ASP A 74 -8.97 20.70 0.59
N GLY A 75 -9.76 20.03 1.43
CA GLY A 75 -9.32 19.27 2.60
C GLY A 75 -9.19 17.78 2.32
N THR A 76 -9.79 16.96 3.19
CA THR A 76 -9.77 15.49 3.08
C THR A 76 -11.18 14.95 2.89
N ALA A 77 -11.39 14.15 1.84
CA ALA A 77 -12.58 13.35 1.62
C ALA A 77 -12.24 11.86 1.79
N VAL A 78 -12.94 11.19 2.71
CA VAL A 78 -12.73 9.79 3.08
C VAL A 78 -13.86 8.93 2.50
N GLY A 79 -13.50 7.93 1.70
CA GLY A 79 -14.43 6.99 1.06
C GLY A 79 -14.24 5.53 1.47
N GLY A 80 -13.24 5.22 2.29
CA GLY A 80 -13.01 3.92 2.95
C GLY A 80 -12.53 4.17 4.39
N ASN A 81 -13.00 3.40 5.37
CA ASN A 81 -12.59 3.56 6.78
C ASN A 81 -12.64 2.29 7.64
N SER A 82 -12.98 1.14 7.07
CA SER A 82 -13.01 -0.16 7.73
C SER A 82 -12.23 -1.23 6.95
N ALA A 83 -10.94 -1.38 7.29
CA ALA A 83 -10.00 -2.34 6.66
C ALA A 83 -10.51 -3.78 6.47
N GLY A 84 -11.43 -4.24 7.31
CA GLY A 84 -11.98 -5.59 7.27
C GLY A 84 -13.08 -5.82 6.24
N VAL A 85 -13.63 -4.75 5.63
CA VAL A 85 -14.80 -4.81 4.75
C VAL A 85 -14.60 -3.85 3.59
N ALA A 86 -14.67 -4.36 2.36
CA ALA A 86 -14.69 -3.50 1.18
C ALA A 86 -15.98 -2.66 1.16
N GLU A 87 -15.83 -1.34 1.12
CA GLU A 87 -16.88 -0.36 1.20
C GLU A 87 -17.23 0.20 -0.18
N THR A 88 -18.48 0.63 -0.35
CA THR A 88 -18.90 1.36 -1.54
C THR A 88 -19.52 2.68 -1.14
N THR A 89 -18.77 3.75 -1.38
CA THR A 89 -19.19 5.13 -1.19
C THR A 89 -19.77 5.66 -2.49
N GLN A 90 -20.98 6.23 -2.44
CA GLN A 90 -21.66 6.73 -3.62
C GLN A 90 -21.86 8.25 -3.55
N TRP A 91 -21.53 8.93 -4.64
CA TRP A 91 -21.88 10.34 -4.85
C TRP A 91 -22.82 10.41 -6.04
N THR A 92 -24.11 10.53 -5.76
CA THR A 92 -25.15 10.51 -6.79
C THR A 92 -25.51 11.92 -7.22
N ASN A 93 -25.91 12.03 -8.49
CA ASN A 93 -26.34 13.28 -9.08
C ASN A 93 -25.31 14.41 -8.93
N LEU A 94 -24.02 14.06 -8.94
CA LEU A 94 -22.91 14.98 -8.79
C LEU A 94 -22.32 15.32 -10.17
N PHE A 95 -22.60 16.53 -10.64
CA PHE A 95 -22.20 16.98 -11.98
C PHE A 95 -20.70 17.24 -12.10
N GLN A 96 -20.06 17.73 -11.05
CA GLN A 96 -18.61 17.92 -11.03
C GLN A 96 -18.01 17.62 -9.66
N PHE A 97 -17.10 16.66 -9.62
CA PHE A 97 -16.16 16.51 -8.51
C PHE A 97 -14.81 17.15 -8.87
N THR A 98 -14.25 17.95 -7.97
CA THR A 98 -12.90 18.51 -8.11
C THR A 98 -12.11 18.22 -6.84
N ASN A 99 -11.06 17.41 -6.96
CA ASN A 99 -10.11 17.15 -5.90
C ASN A 99 -8.93 18.12 -6.01
N GLN A 100 -8.71 18.93 -4.98
CA GLN A 100 -7.59 19.85 -4.80
C GLN A 100 -6.77 19.51 -3.54
N GLY A 101 -7.37 18.80 -2.58
CA GLY A 101 -6.73 18.25 -1.40
C GLY A 101 -6.51 16.73 -1.51
N THR A 102 -6.96 15.99 -0.51
CA THR A 102 -6.80 14.52 -0.41
C THR A 102 -8.13 13.80 -0.58
N LEU A 103 -8.18 12.86 -1.53
CA LEU A 103 -9.20 11.82 -1.59
C LEU A 103 -8.58 10.53 -1.08
N THR A 104 -9.11 9.93 -0.03
CA THR A 104 -8.56 8.70 0.54
C THR A 104 -9.62 7.61 0.65
N MET A 105 -9.29 6.44 0.12
CA MET A 105 -9.91 5.17 0.50
C MET A 105 -8.95 4.34 1.36
N ALA A 106 -7.69 4.76 1.48
CA ALA A 106 -6.69 4.00 2.22
C ALA A 106 -7.01 3.89 3.72
N ASP A 107 -7.45 2.72 4.14
CA ASP A 107 -7.81 2.37 5.51
C ASP A 107 -7.11 1.09 6.03
N ALA A 108 -6.15 0.56 5.24
CA ALA A 108 -5.43 -0.71 5.38
C ALA A 108 -6.17 -1.98 4.91
N GLY A 109 -7.37 -1.85 4.36
CA GLY A 109 -8.08 -2.84 3.56
C GLY A 109 -8.14 -2.41 2.10
N ALA A 110 -8.11 -3.37 1.16
CA ALA A 110 -8.19 -3.05 -0.25
C ALA A 110 -9.54 -3.49 -0.84
N GLY A 111 -10.03 -2.73 -1.81
CA GLY A 111 -11.24 -3.04 -2.56
C GLY A 111 -12.35 -2.02 -2.38
N ASP A 112 -12.09 -0.92 -1.68
CA ASP A 112 -13.06 0.15 -1.50
C ASP A 112 -13.31 0.89 -2.80
N VAL A 113 -14.56 1.33 -2.99
CA VAL A 113 -14.95 2.03 -4.20
C VAL A 113 -15.65 3.32 -3.86
N ILE A 114 -15.18 4.42 -4.45
CA ILE A 114 -15.98 5.63 -4.59
C ILE A 114 -16.59 5.63 -5.99
N ARG A 115 -17.92 5.70 -6.07
CA ARG A 115 -18.68 5.80 -7.31
C ARG A 115 -19.40 7.14 -7.40
N GLN A 116 -18.93 8.01 -8.28
CA GLN A 116 -19.62 9.24 -8.66
C GLN A 116 -20.55 8.99 -9.84
N THR A 117 -21.85 9.26 -9.73
CA THR A 117 -22.78 9.27 -10.86
C THR A 117 -23.28 10.69 -11.16
N GLY A 118 -23.51 10.98 -12.44
CA GLY A 118 -24.12 12.22 -12.90
C GLY A 118 -23.17 13.24 -13.54
N GLY A 119 -21.86 13.01 -13.53
CA GLY A 119 -20.94 13.97 -14.14
C GLY A 119 -19.46 13.64 -14.07
N ASN A 120 -18.63 14.67 -14.16
CA ASN A 120 -17.19 14.57 -14.39
C ASN A 120 -16.38 14.67 -13.10
N ALA A 121 -15.13 14.20 -13.14
CA ALA A 121 -14.16 14.32 -12.06
C ALA A 121 -12.89 15.04 -12.54
N ALA A 122 -12.28 15.82 -11.66
CA ALA A 122 -10.99 16.47 -11.90
C ALA A 122 -10.08 16.29 -10.69
N PHE A 123 -8.84 15.86 -10.91
CA PHE A 123 -7.78 15.77 -9.91
C PHE A 123 -6.74 16.84 -10.22
N ALA A 124 -6.74 17.90 -9.42
CA ALA A 124 -5.92 19.09 -9.64
C ALA A 124 -4.46 18.88 -9.20
N THR A 125 -3.61 19.85 -9.56
CA THR A 125 -2.18 19.78 -9.28
C THR A 125 -1.93 19.84 -7.78
N GLY A 126 -1.07 18.95 -7.28
CA GLY A 126 -0.75 18.84 -5.86
C GLY A 126 -1.80 18.06 -5.04
N SER A 127 -2.95 17.70 -5.65
CA SER A 127 -3.94 16.85 -4.98
C SER A 127 -3.45 15.40 -4.85
N ILE A 128 -4.00 14.67 -3.89
CA ILE A 128 -3.65 13.28 -3.59
C ILE A 128 -4.87 12.38 -3.76
N MET A 129 -4.65 11.21 -4.35
CA MET A 129 -5.54 10.07 -4.25
C MET A 129 -4.79 8.96 -3.50
N ALA A 130 -5.28 8.55 -2.33
CA ALA A 130 -4.68 7.50 -1.51
C ALA A 130 -5.53 6.23 -1.57
N ILE A 131 -4.88 5.11 -1.89
CA ILE A 131 -5.50 3.80 -2.09
C ILE A 131 -4.73 2.71 -1.35
N ASP A 132 -5.42 1.62 -1.04
CA ASP A 132 -4.88 0.34 -0.65
C ASP A 132 -4.89 -0.66 -1.80
N ILE A 133 -3.88 -1.53 -1.84
CA ILE A 133 -3.79 -2.72 -2.70
C ILE A 133 -3.47 -3.95 -1.88
N ASN A 134 -3.80 -5.14 -2.40
CA ASN A 134 -3.47 -6.39 -1.73
C ASN A 134 -2.92 -7.48 -2.66
N THR A 135 -2.43 -8.56 -2.04
CA THR A 135 -1.84 -9.72 -2.73
C THR A 135 -2.86 -10.56 -3.50
N ALA A 136 -4.17 -10.37 -3.27
CA ALA A 136 -5.25 -11.01 -4.02
C ALA A 136 -5.62 -10.27 -5.32
N GLY A 137 -4.94 -9.16 -5.63
CA GLY A 137 -5.21 -8.37 -6.83
C GLY A 137 -6.34 -7.36 -6.67
N GLN A 138 -6.81 -7.12 -5.45
CA GLN A 138 -7.79 -6.06 -5.16
C GLN A 138 -7.08 -4.73 -4.92
N ALA A 139 -7.73 -3.65 -5.31
CA ALA A 139 -7.29 -2.29 -5.08
C ALA A 139 -8.50 -1.40 -4.85
N ASP A 140 -8.30 -0.33 -4.09
CA ASP A 140 -9.30 0.71 -4.02
C ASP A 140 -9.40 1.46 -5.34
N ARG A 141 -10.60 1.97 -5.61
CA ARG A 141 -10.92 2.54 -6.91
C ARG A 141 -11.85 3.74 -6.81
N PHE A 142 -11.43 4.81 -7.46
CA PHE A 142 -12.36 5.88 -7.82
C PHE A 142 -13.02 5.58 -9.18
N SER A 143 -14.32 5.81 -9.29
CA SER A 143 -15.04 5.65 -10.55
C SER A 143 -16.06 6.76 -10.79
N THR A 144 -16.17 7.20 -12.04
CA THR A 144 -17.13 8.23 -12.44
C THR A 144 -17.87 7.88 -13.73
N SER A 145 -19.15 8.27 -13.84
CA SER A 145 -19.95 8.05 -15.06
C SER A 145 -19.62 9.02 -16.19
N GLY A 146 -18.97 10.14 -15.86
CA GLY A 146 -18.51 11.12 -16.84
C GLY A 146 -17.04 10.90 -17.20
N THR A 147 -16.38 12.00 -17.56
CA THR A 147 -14.94 12.01 -17.82
C THR A 147 -14.15 12.20 -16.52
N ALA A 148 -12.92 11.71 -16.45
CA ALA A 148 -11.96 12.10 -15.43
C ALA A 148 -10.76 12.81 -16.07
N THR A 149 -10.32 13.90 -15.44
CA THR A 149 -9.09 14.61 -15.84
C THR A 149 -8.11 14.61 -14.68
N ILE A 150 -6.89 14.15 -14.92
CA ILE A 150 -5.80 14.16 -13.95
C ILE A 150 -4.77 15.19 -14.39
N THR A 151 -4.48 16.19 -13.56
CA THR A 151 -3.54 17.26 -13.87
C THR A 151 -2.58 17.47 -12.70
N GLY A 152 -1.46 16.75 -12.67
CA GLY A 152 -0.43 16.97 -11.64
C GLY A 152 -0.77 16.42 -10.25
N ALA A 153 -1.70 15.47 -10.16
CA ALA A 153 -2.06 14.80 -8.91
C ALA A 153 -1.09 13.64 -8.59
N THR A 154 -1.01 13.26 -7.32
CA THR A 154 -0.20 12.14 -6.83
C THR A 154 -1.09 10.96 -6.46
N LEU A 155 -0.71 9.76 -6.86
CA LEU A 155 -1.30 8.51 -6.37
C LEU A 155 -0.43 7.95 -5.23
N THR A 156 -0.99 7.85 -4.03
CA THR A 156 -0.32 7.26 -2.87
C THR A 156 -0.84 5.85 -2.66
N VAL A 157 0.06 4.88 -2.65
CA VAL A 157 -0.27 3.46 -2.57
C VAL A 157 0.13 2.91 -1.20
N ASN A 158 -0.84 2.38 -0.47
CA ASN A 158 -0.62 1.52 0.68
C ASN A 158 -0.76 0.06 0.23
N ALA A 159 0.12 -0.79 0.74
CA ALA A 159 0.16 -2.22 0.42
C ALA A 159 0.48 -3.00 1.71
N ALA A 160 -0.33 -2.80 2.75
CA ALA A 160 -0.07 -3.33 4.10
C ALA A 160 0.10 -4.87 4.11
N GLY A 161 -0.60 -5.58 3.22
CA GLY A 161 -0.49 -7.03 3.01
C GLY A 161 0.53 -7.48 1.97
N GLY A 162 1.25 -6.54 1.34
CA GLY A 162 2.15 -6.77 0.21
C GLY A 162 1.50 -6.58 -1.17
N ILE A 163 2.33 -6.72 -2.19
CA ILE A 163 2.00 -6.59 -3.61
C ILE A 163 1.73 -7.99 -4.20
N ALA A 164 0.73 -8.10 -5.06
CA ALA A 164 0.42 -9.34 -5.76
C ALA A 164 1.55 -9.79 -6.69
N VAL A 165 1.41 -11.00 -7.22
CA VAL A 165 2.39 -11.56 -8.15
C VAL A 165 2.47 -10.77 -9.45
N PRO A 166 3.66 -10.70 -10.08
CA PRO A 166 3.83 -10.08 -11.40
C PRO A 166 2.80 -10.60 -12.42
N GLY A 167 2.32 -9.71 -13.28
CA GLY A 167 1.23 -10.00 -14.22
C GLY A 167 -0.17 -9.70 -13.67
N THR A 168 -0.29 -9.39 -12.38
CA THR A 168 -1.50 -8.80 -11.80
C THR A 168 -1.58 -7.31 -12.14
N ARG A 169 -2.79 -6.85 -12.45
CA ARG A 169 -3.11 -5.45 -12.74
C ARG A 169 -4.17 -4.96 -11.77
N TYR A 170 -3.90 -3.84 -11.11
CA TYR A 170 -4.87 -3.15 -10.28
C TYR A 170 -5.53 -2.02 -11.08
N THR A 171 -6.86 -1.90 -11.02
CA THR A 171 -7.58 -0.77 -11.62
C THR A 171 -7.90 0.23 -10.52
N VAL A 172 -7.30 1.41 -10.59
CA VAL A 172 -7.36 2.41 -9.49
C VAL A 172 -8.28 3.58 -9.83
N LEU A 173 -8.50 3.84 -11.12
CA LEU A 173 -9.43 4.86 -11.56
C LEU A 173 -10.15 4.40 -12.84
N THR A 174 -11.45 4.67 -12.92
CA THR A 174 -12.23 4.50 -14.15
C THR A 174 -13.15 5.67 -14.42
N ALA A 175 -13.17 6.13 -15.66
CA ALA A 175 -14.09 7.15 -16.15
C ALA A 175 -14.86 6.60 -17.35
N ASP A 176 -16.17 6.41 -17.20
CA ASP A 176 -17.00 5.77 -18.22
C ASP A 176 -17.03 6.56 -19.54
N ALA A 177 -16.88 7.89 -19.49
CA ALA A 177 -16.85 8.76 -20.67
C ALA A 177 -15.44 9.19 -21.12
N GLY A 178 -14.39 8.70 -20.46
CA GLY A 178 -13.00 8.88 -20.88
C GLY A 178 -12.08 9.47 -19.81
N LEU A 179 -10.82 9.07 -19.84
CA LEU A 179 -9.75 9.55 -18.98
C LEU A 179 -8.79 10.43 -19.78
N THR A 180 -8.40 11.57 -19.23
CA THR A 180 -7.39 12.47 -19.80
C THR A 180 -6.34 12.82 -18.75
N GLY A 181 -5.07 12.78 -19.14
CA GLY A 181 -3.94 13.02 -18.25
C GLY A 181 -3.50 11.78 -17.47
N GLN A 182 -2.51 11.97 -16.62
CA GLN A 182 -1.84 10.92 -15.83
C GLN A 182 -1.49 11.47 -14.45
N PHE A 183 -1.31 10.58 -13.48
CA PHE A 183 -0.71 10.96 -12.20
C PHE A 183 0.72 11.45 -12.44
N ALA A 184 1.13 12.50 -11.73
CA ALA A 184 2.48 13.05 -11.85
C ALA A 184 3.50 12.27 -11.01
N ALA A 185 3.03 11.58 -9.97
CA ALA A 185 3.88 10.78 -9.09
C ALA A 185 3.09 9.61 -8.49
N LEU A 186 3.82 8.51 -8.27
CA LEU A 186 3.41 7.39 -7.43
C LEU A 186 4.25 7.42 -6.16
N THR A 187 3.62 7.33 -4.99
CA THR A 187 4.31 7.34 -3.68
C THR A 187 3.76 6.25 -2.75
N GLY A 188 4.37 6.06 -1.58
CA GLY A 188 4.03 4.98 -0.65
C GLY A 188 4.80 3.69 -0.93
N VAL A 189 4.14 2.54 -0.89
CA VAL A 189 4.76 1.22 -1.17
C VAL A 189 4.69 0.94 -2.67
N VAL A 190 5.65 1.50 -3.41
CA VAL A 190 5.71 1.42 -4.88
C VAL A 190 6.77 0.45 -5.40
N ASN A 191 7.61 -0.09 -4.52
CA ASN A 191 8.62 -1.07 -4.87
C ASN A 191 8.99 -1.95 -3.68
N THR A 192 9.51 -3.13 -4.00
CA THR A 192 10.21 -4.02 -3.06
C THR A 192 11.65 -4.20 -3.54
N ALA A 193 12.39 -5.13 -2.94
CA ALA A 193 13.68 -5.54 -3.46
C ALA A 193 13.59 -6.12 -4.88
N PHE A 194 12.43 -6.61 -5.33
CA PHE A 194 12.30 -7.32 -6.61
C PHE A 194 11.16 -6.82 -7.49
N LEU A 195 10.14 -6.20 -6.89
CA LEU A 195 8.96 -5.69 -7.56
C LEU A 195 9.00 -4.17 -7.69
N ARG A 196 8.36 -3.67 -8.73
CA ARG A 196 8.05 -2.25 -8.93
C ARG A 196 6.64 -2.11 -9.47
N LEU A 197 5.86 -1.20 -8.89
CA LEU A 197 4.61 -0.73 -9.44
C LEU A 197 4.88 0.30 -10.53
N VAL A 198 4.18 0.16 -11.65
CA VAL A 198 4.24 1.09 -12.77
C VAL A 198 2.81 1.46 -13.12
N ASP A 199 2.52 2.75 -13.20
CA ASP A 199 1.22 3.21 -13.66
C ASP A 199 1.10 3.09 -15.18
N THR A 200 -0.05 2.60 -15.62
CA THR A 200 -0.40 2.50 -17.04
C THR A 200 -1.83 2.98 -17.27
N TYR A 201 -2.14 3.37 -18.50
CA TYR A 201 -3.39 4.07 -18.82
C TYR A 201 -3.96 3.57 -20.15
N ASP A 202 -5.29 3.53 -20.23
CA ASP A 202 -6.02 3.40 -21.48
C ASP A 202 -7.01 4.58 -21.66
N THR A 203 -7.95 4.46 -22.59
CA THR A 203 -8.93 5.51 -22.88
C THR A 203 -9.84 5.88 -21.71
N ASN A 204 -10.01 5.00 -20.72
CA ASN A 204 -10.99 5.13 -19.66
C ASN A 204 -10.42 4.87 -18.26
N ASN A 205 -9.24 4.26 -18.15
CA ASN A 205 -8.75 3.69 -16.89
C ASN A 205 -7.31 4.09 -16.60
N ALA A 206 -7.03 4.25 -15.30
CA ALA A 206 -5.69 4.22 -14.75
C ALA A 206 -5.46 2.90 -14.01
N TYR A 207 -4.28 2.33 -14.20
CA TYR A 207 -3.89 1.04 -13.67
C TYR A 207 -2.57 1.12 -12.90
N LEU A 208 -2.34 0.13 -12.04
CA LEU A 208 -1.02 -0.20 -11.53
C LEU A 208 -0.66 -1.61 -11.99
N ASP A 209 0.38 -1.71 -12.82
CA ASP A 209 0.96 -2.96 -13.27
C ASP A 209 2.16 -3.33 -12.39
N ILE A 210 2.30 -4.63 -12.10
CA ILE A 210 3.39 -5.15 -11.27
C ILE A 210 4.48 -5.73 -12.16
N LEU A 211 5.67 -5.15 -12.08
CA LEU A 211 6.87 -5.62 -12.77
C LEU A 211 7.84 -6.26 -11.77
N LYS A 212 8.23 -7.52 -12.01
CA LYS A 212 9.47 -8.05 -11.44
C LYS A 212 10.64 -7.50 -12.25
N TYR A 213 11.43 -6.59 -11.67
CA TYR A 213 12.47 -5.88 -12.41
C TYR A 213 13.86 -6.51 -12.30
N ARG A 214 14.06 -7.47 -11.37
CA ARG A 214 15.30 -8.23 -11.22
C ARG A 214 15.06 -9.57 -10.50
N ASN A 215 16.05 -10.47 -10.55
CA ASN A 215 15.96 -11.82 -9.98
C ASN A 215 16.37 -11.85 -8.50
N PHE A 216 16.04 -12.93 -7.79
CA PHE A 216 16.45 -13.08 -6.38
C PHE A 216 17.97 -13.13 -6.21
N THR A 217 18.67 -13.73 -7.17
CA THR A 217 20.13 -13.84 -7.18
C THR A 217 20.84 -12.49 -7.20
N ASP A 218 20.18 -11.44 -7.71
CA ASP A 218 20.78 -10.11 -7.85
C ASP A 218 20.92 -9.38 -6.51
N ALA A 219 20.20 -9.84 -5.47
CA ALA A 219 20.34 -9.35 -4.10
C ALA A 219 21.39 -10.15 -3.28
N ALA A 220 21.78 -11.34 -3.75
CA ALA A 220 22.67 -12.25 -3.02
C ALA A 220 24.15 -11.83 -3.12
N LEU A 221 24.94 -12.12 -2.08
CA LEU A 221 26.39 -11.85 -2.06
C LEU A 221 27.24 -13.10 -1.84
N THR A 222 26.84 -14.00 -0.93
CA THR A 222 27.61 -15.22 -0.63
C THR A 222 27.26 -16.35 -1.60
N ARG A 223 28.15 -17.35 -1.72
CA ARG A 223 27.88 -18.53 -2.57
C ARG A 223 26.60 -19.26 -2.17
N ASN A 224 26.34 -19.38 -0.86
CA ASN A 224 25.14 -20.05 -0.37
C ASN A 224 23.89 -19.19 -0.57
N GLN A 225 23.97 -17.86 -0.40
CA GLN A 225 22.87 -16.96 -0.76
C GLN A 225 22.52 -17.06 -2.24
N ILE A 226 23.52 -17.09 -3.13
CA ILE A 226 23.31 -17.22 -4.59
C ILE A 226 22.65 -18.56 -4.90
N ALA A 227 23.13 -19.67 -4.31
CA ALA A 227 22.55 -20.99 -4.50
C ALA A 227 21.09 -21.06 -4.01
N THR A 228 20.82 -20.54 -2.81
CA THR A 228 19.47 -20.50 -2.23
C THR A 228 18.54 -19.59 -3.05
N ALA A 229 18.99 -18.40 -3.43
CA ALA A 229 18.23 -17.48 -4.27
C ALA A 229 17.91 -18.10 -5.64
N GLY A 230 18.87 -18.80 -6.26
CA GLY A 230 18.63 -19.54 -7.49
C GLY A 230 17.64 -20.69 -7.34
N GLY A 231 17.67 -21.40 -6.20
CA GLY A 231 16.67 -22.40 -5.85
C GLY A 231 15.28 -21.80 -5.67
N LEU A 232 15.18 -20.67 -4.96
CA LEU A 232 13.93 -19.93 -4.77
C LEU A 232 13.36 -19.40 -6.09
N GLU A 233 14.23 -18.97 -7.00
CA GLU A 233 13.86 -18.48 -8.33
C GLU A 233 13.23 -19.60 -9.19
N SER A 234 13.61 -20.85 -8.96
CA SER A 234 13.03 -22.01 -9.66
C SER A 234 11.67 -22.47 -9.13
N LEU A 235 11.19 -21.90 -8.03
CA LEU A 235 9.89 -22.25 -7.46
C LEU A 235 8.74 -21.76 -8.36
N PRO A 236 7.57 -22.42 -8.31
CA PRO A 236 6.38 -21.92 -8.98
C PRO A 236 6.02 -20.51 -8.47
N THR A 237 5.66 -19.63 -9.41
CA THR A 237 5.26 -18.25 -9.10
C THR A 237 3.98 -18.15 -8.26
N SER A 238 3.22 -19.23 -8.16
CA SER A 238 2.03 -19.34 -7.30
C SER A 238 2.35 -19.84 -5.88
N GLY A 239 3.62 -20.14 -5.57
CA GLY A 239 4.04 -20.66 -4.26
C GLY A 239 4.07 -19.59 -3.17
N SER A 240 3.65 -19.96 -1.95
CA SER A 240 3.65 -19.04 -0.79
C SER A 240 5.05 -18.49 -0.50
N LEU A 241 6.08 -19.33 -0.55
CA LEU A 241 7.46 -18.91 -0.27
C LEU A 241 8.00 -17.96 -1.35
N TYR A 242 7.76 -18.23 -2.63
CA TYR A 242 8.18 -17.33 -3.72
C TYR A 242 7.58 -15.93 -3.54
N ASN A 243 6.30 -15.85 -3.19
CA ASN A 243 5.59 -14.59 -2.99
C ASN A 243 6.07 -13.82 -1.77
N VAL A 244 6.43 -14.52 -0.69
CA VAL A 244 7.05 -13.90 0.49
C VAL A 244 8.38 -13.25 0.12
N ILE A 245 9.24 -13.94 -0.63
CA ILE A 245 10.54 -13.40 -1.04
C ILE A 245 10.36 -12.20 -1.98
N LEU A 246 9.41 -12.25 -2.93
CA LEU A 246 9.09 -11.11 -3.79
C LEU A 246 8.72 -9.84 -3.01
N ASN A 247 8.09 -10.00 -1.84
CA ASN A 247 7.59 -8.90 -1.03
C ASN A 247 8.60 -8.34 -0.02
N LEU A 248 9.82 -8.87 0.04
CA LEU A 248 10.87 -8.33 0.90
C LEU A 248 11.27 -6.93 0.44
N ALA A 249 11.22 -5.95 1.33
CA ALA A 249 11.36 -4.55 0.96
C ALA A 249 12.79 -4.18 0.53
N THR A 250 13.80 -4.87 1.06
CA THR A 250 15.22 -4.53 0.83
C THR A 250 16.10 -5.75 0.59
N ASP A 251 17.25 -5.53 -0.07
CA ASP A 251 18.29 -6.55 -0.31
C ASP A 251 18.84 -7.13 1.00
N VAL A 252 18.87 -6.32 2.08
CA VAL A 252 19.28 -6.79 3.40
C VAL A 252 18.31 -7.86 3.89
N GLN A 253 17.01 -7.58 3.87
CA GLN A 253 15.99 -8.55 4.27
C GLN A 253 15.99 -9.79 3.37
N ALA A 254 16.23 -9.62 2.07
CA ALA A 254 16.37 -10.74 1.14
C ALA A 254 17.53 -11.66 1.51
N ARG A 255 18.71 -11.09 1.80
CA ARG A 255 19.89 -11.85 2.22
C ARG A 255 19.67 -12.57 3.55
N ASP A 256 19.08 -11.90 4.53
CA ASP A 256 18.74 -12.52 5.82
C ASP A 256 17.82 -13.74 5.62
N ALA A 257 16.84 -13.65 4.71
CA ALA A 257 15.98 -14.78 4.36
C ALA A 257 16.76 -15.91 3.66
N PHE A 258 17.68 -15.58 2.75
CA PHE A 258 18.53 -16.57 2.08
C PHE A 258 19.46 -17.30 3.06
N ASP A 259 19.98 -16.61 4.07
CA ASP A 259 20.85 -17.20 5.11
C ASP A 259 20.08 -18.16 6.02
N GLN A 260 18.85 -17.80 6.38
CA GLN A 260 17.95 -18.68 7.13
C GLN A 260 17.59 -19.95 6.34
N LEU A 261 17.32 -19.80 5.03
CA LEU A 261 16.91 -20.90 4.16
C LEU A 261 18.08 -21.78 3.68
N SER A 262 19.28 -21.22 3.56
CA SER A 262 20.52 -21.99 3.29
C SER A 262 21.00 -22.78 4.51
N GLY A 263 20.49 -22.45 5.70
CA GLY A 263 20.89 -23.07 6.96
C GLY A 263 22.25 -22.62 7.47
N GLU A 264 22.84 -21.52 6.96
CA GLU A 264 24.18 -21.02 7.34
C GLU A 264 24.36 -20.72 8.85
N VAL A 265 23.26 -20.60 9.60
CA VAL A 265 23.27 -20.50 11.07
C VAL A 265 23.83 -21.77 11.74
N TYR A 266 23.77 -22.94 11.09
CA TYR A 266 24.24 -24.22 11.66
C TYR A 266 25.72 -24.59 11.35
N PRO A 267 26.26 -24.37 10.13
CA PRO A 267 27.67 -24.64 9.82
C PRO A 267 28.66 -23.74 10.56
N SER A 268 28.29 -22.50 10.89
CA SER A 268 29.13 -21.61 11.70
C SER A 268 29.34 -22.15 13.11
N ALA A 269 28.33 -22.81 13.70
CA ALA A 269 28.50 -23.58 14.93
C ALA A 269 29.41 -24.81 14.73
N GLN A 270 29.31 -25.54 13.61
CA GLN A 270 30.25 -26.63 13.32
C GLN A 270 31.68 -26.15 13.10
N THR A 271 31.88 -24.99 12.48
CA THR A 271 33.21 -24.40 12.29
C THR A 271 33.81 -23.96 13.63
N SER A 272 32.99 -23.38 14.52
CA SER A 272 33.39 -23.10 15.91
C SER A 272 33.72 -24.39 16.68
N LEU A 273 32.94 -25.45 16.52
CA LEU A 273 33.20 -26.74 17.17
C LEU A 273 34.44 -27.45 16.60
N ILE A 274 34.74 -27.26 15.31
CA ILE A 274 35.96 -27.76 14.68
C ILE A 274 37.19 -26.98 15.17
N GLU A 275 37.10 -25.66 15.33
CA GLU A 275 38.16 -24.86 15.96
C GLU A 275 38.35 -25.19 17.45
N ASP A 276 37.27 -25.41 18.22
CA ASP A 276 37.35 -25.88 19.61
C ASP A 276 37.99 -27.28 19.71
N SER A 277 37.75 -28.15 18.74
CA SER A 277 38.41 -29.46 18.67
C SER A 277 39.92 -29.35 18.44
N ARG A 278 40.38 -28.25 17.81
CA ARG A 278 41.79 -27.96 17.58
C ARG A 278 42.48 -27.56 18.89
N LEU A 279 41.84 -26.71 19.69
CA LEU A 279 42.31 -26.33 21.02
C LEU A 279 42.45 -27.53 21.97
N LEU A 280 41.47 -28.45 21.97
CA LEU A 280 41.52 -29.66 22.79
C LEU A 280 42.59 -30.65 22.32
N ARG A 281 42.78 -30.81 21.00
CA ARG A 281 43.86 -31.64 20.45
C ARG A 281 45.24 -31.06 20.76
N ASP A 282 45.40 -29.74 20.65
CA ASP A 282 46.67 -29.08 20.96
C ASP A 282 47.01 -29.20 22.45
N ALA A 283 46.02 -29.07 23.35
CA ALA A 283 46.17 -29.29 24.78
C ALA A 283 46.55 -30.75 25.11
N ALA A 284 45.89 -31.73 24.49
CA ALA A 284 46.20 -33.15 24.67
C ALA A 284 47.60 -33.51 24.14
N THR A 285 47.97 -32.99 22.96
CA THR A 285 49.29 -33.22 22.35
C THR A 285 50.41 -32.59 23.18
N ASN A 286 50.18 -31.40 23.74
CA ASN A 286 51.12 -30.75 24.66
C ASN A 286 51.28 -31.54 25.97
N ARG A 287 50.21 -32.13 26.51
CA ARG A 287 50.27 -32.98 27.71
C ARG A 287 51.00 -34.30 27.46
N ILE A 288 50.81 -34.94 26.30
CA ILE A 288 51.57 -36.12 25.88
C ILE A 288 53.06 -35.78 25.75
N ARG A 289 53.39 -34.66 25.11
CA ARG A 289 54.79 -34.20 24.98
C ARG A 289 55.42 -33.92 26.36
N ALA A 290 54.67 -33.34 27.29
CA ALA A 290 55.12 -33.12 28.67
C ALA A 290 55.30 -34.43 29.45
N ALA A 291 54.45 -35.44 29.24
CA ALA A 291 54.56 -36.74 29.90
C ALA A 291 55.75 -37.57 29.40
N PHE A 292 56.07 -37.51 28.10
CA PHE A 292 57.23 -38.20 27.52
C PHE A 292 58.54 -37.42 27.63
N GLY A 293 58.49 -36.11 27.91
CA GLY A 293 59.68 -35.29 28.17
C GLY A 293 60.34 -35.53 29.54
N ILE A 294 59.65 -36.18 30.50
CA ILE A 294 60.15 -36.39 31.87
C ILE A 294 60.83 -37.76 32.07
N VAL A 295 60.58 -38.75 31.21
CA VAL A 295 61.12 -40.14 31.37
C VAL A 295 62.53 -40.31 30.76
N GLY A 296 63.22 -39.21 30.45
CA GLY A 296 64.59 -39.24 29.89
C GLY A 296 65.72 -38.89 30.87
N ALA A 297 65.43 -38.45 32.10
CA ALA A 297 66.47 -38.08 33.07
C ALA A 297 66.74 -39.24 34.03
N SER A 298 67.50 -40.24 33.55
CA SER A 298 68.21 -41.18 34.43
C SER A 298 69.38 -40.43 35.08
N ALA A 299 69.32 -40.26 36.40
CA ALA A 299 70.48 -39.89 37.19
C ALA A 299 71.35 -41.15 37.39
N ALA A 300 72.55 -41.15 36.83
CA ALA A 300 73.60 -42.10 37.20
C ALA A 300 74.34 -41.59 38.45
N PRO A 301 74.73 -42.47 39.40
CA PRO A 301 75.45 -42.05 40.60
C PRO A 301 76.96 -41.98 40.33
N VAL A 302 77.60 -40.93 40.84
CA VAL A 302 78.98 -40.90 41.36
C VAL A 302 79.08 -39.80 42.40
#